data_AF-A0A0Z8I0I1-F1
#
_entry.id   AF-A0A0Z8I0I1-F1
#
_cell.length_a   1.000
_cell.length_b   1.000
_cell.length_c   1.000
_cell.angle_alpha   90.00
_cell.angle_beta   90.00
_cell.angle_gamma   90.00
#
_symmetry.space_group_name_H-M   'P 1'
#
loop_
_entity.id
_entity.type
_entity.pdbx_description
1 polymer ?
#
loop_
_entity_poly.entity_id
_entity_poly.type
_entity_poly.pdbx_seq_one_letter_code
_entity_poly.pdbx_strand_id
1 'polypeptide(L)'
;MEQKKQIVSDIIDTTKKWNIFTIIFLFPIMIAMFIFASYYLPTFGKMFAYSNTSFAAPLSKFETLLQIPTQVLVLIFLVGWINYFRIYFISRNDRPKAYLENLLVLSILSGIVYYSFIFGLQYFVTIVFLRIVYWGIFVGSLVYILFLIVSSKNDANNFINAIQVNKLIKYIPFVYLVNLGLTFIGADIDGLVAKFFMSAIMLAPIFIIIFFTNWFRTTLHQYRIVTEIQKNQEYYRQEFDYSIEAWYGKKSKKYKESLKENV
;
A
#
# COMPACT_ATOMS: atom_id res chain seq x y z
N MET A 1 -0.92 3.26 26.46
CA MET A 1 -2.34 3.68 26.47
C MET A 1 -2.59 4.87 25.54
N GLU A 2 -1.75 5.90 25.57
CA GLU A 2 -1.87 7.11 24.74
C GLU A 2 -1.97 6.83 23.23
N GLN A 3 -1.13 5.93 22.68
CA GLN A 3 -1.21 5.52 21.28
C GLN A 3 -2.56 4.89 20.90
N LYS A 4 -3.16 4.08 21.79
CA LYS A 4 -4.47 3.46 21.55
C LYS A 4 -5.58 4.52 21.56
N LYS A 5 -5.51 5.48 22.49
CA LYS A 5 -6.45 6.62 22.56
C LYS A 5 -6.40 7.47 21.29
N GLN A 6 -5.21 7.75 20.77
CA GLN A 6 -5.03 8.47 19.50
C GLN A 6 -5.67 7.71 18.33
N ILE A 7 -5.37 6.41 18.19
CA ILE A 7 -5.95 5.57 17.14
C ILE A 7 -7.49 5.54 17.23
N VAL A 8 -8.05 5.47 18.45
CA VAL A 8 -9.50 5.54 18.65
C VAL A 8 -10.06 6.89 18.20
N SER A 9 -9.42 8.00 18.55
CA SER A 9 -9.83 9.33 18.09
C SER A 9 -9.87 9.38 16.56
N ASP A 10 -8.79 8.93 15.91
CA ASP A 10 -8.68 8.92 14.46
C ASP A 10 -9.77 8.06 13.81
N ILE A 11 -10.08 6.89 14.38
CA ILE A 11 -11.19 6.03 13.93
C ILE A 11 -12.50 6.79 13.96
N ILE A 12 -12.84 7.40 15.10
CA ILE A 12 -14.12 8.07 15.30
C ILE A 12 -14.24 9.28 14.38
N ASP A 13 -13.20 10.11 14.28
CA ASP A 13 -13.21 11.32 13.46
C ASP A 13 -13.26 11.01 11.96
N THR A 14 -12.54 9.98 11.52
CA THR A 14 -12.54 9.55 10.12
C THR A 14 -13.90 8.96 9.74
N THR A 15 -14.42 8.04 10.54
CA THR A 15 -15.69 7.36 10.24
C THR A 15 -16.91 8.27 10.38
N LYS A 16 -16.88 9.29 11.26
CA LYS A 16 -17.92 10.33 11.32
C LYS A 16 -18.08 11.07 10.00
N LYS A 17 -16.98 11.32 9.28
CA LYS A 17 -16.98 12.01 7.99
C LYS A 17 -17.54 11.16 6.85
N TRP A 18 -17.69 9.84 7.05
CA TRP A 18 -18.24 8.94 6.04
C TRP A 18 -19.76 9.14 5.89
N ASN A 19 -20.13 9.93 4.90
CA ASN A 19 -21.50 10.15 4.48
C ASN A 19 -21.76 9.50 3.11
N ILE A 20 -22.99 9.63 2.60
CA ILE A 20 -23.35 9.05 1.30
C ILE A 20 -22.51 9.64 0.15
N PHE A 21 -22.15 10.93 0.22
CA PHE A 21 -21.26 11.57 -0.75
C PHE A 21 -19.85 10.97 -0.72
N THR A 22 -19.33 10.61 0.45
CA THR A 22 -18.03 9.93 0.58
C THR A 22 -17.99 8.64 -0.24
N ILE A 23 -19.09 7.88 -0.33
CA ILE A 23 -19.11 6.59 -1.04
C ILE A 23 -19.36 6.76 -2.53
N ILE A 24 -20.15 7.76 -2.90
CA ILE A 24 -20.48 8.01 -4.30
C ILE A 24 -19.29 8.68 -5.01
N PHE A 25 -18.56 9.56 -4.31
CA PHE A 25 -17.50 10.35 -4.92
C PHE A 25 -16.11 10.01 -4.39
N LEU A 26 -15.88 10.13 -3.06
CA LEU A 26 -14.51 10.04 -2.52
C LEU A 26 -13.91 8.63 -2.62
N PHE A 27 -14.64 7.58 -2.25
CA PHE A 27 -14.12 6.21 -2.31
C PHE A 27 -13.87 5.73 -3.75
N PRO A 28 -14.74 5.98 -4.75
CA PRO A 28 -14.45 5.69 -6.14
C PRO A 28 -13.21 6.41 -6.65
N ILE A 29 -13.07 7.70 -6.34
CA ILE A 29 -11.87 8.48 -6.72
C ILE A 29 -10.63 7.85 -6.10
N MET A 30 -10.68 7.52 -4.81
CA MET A 30 -9.57 6.87 -4.13
C MET A 30 -9.20 5.54 -4.79
N ILE A 31 -10.15 4.63 -5.04
CA ILE A 31 -9.89 3.35 -5.72
C ILE A 31 -9.34 3.59 -7.13
N ALA A 32 -9.90 4.57 -7.86
CA ALA A 32 -9.43 4.96 -9.17
C ALA A 32 -7.97 5.44 -9.13
N MET A 33 -7.53 6.17 -8.09
CA MET A 33 -6.13 6.55 -7.93
C MET A 33 -5.19 5.35 -7.74
N PHE A 34 -5.60 4.35 -6.95
CA PHE A 34 -4.83 3.11 -6.81
C PHE A 34 -4.72 2.38 -8.15
N ILE A 35 -5.83 2.25 -8.88
CA ILE A 35 -5.85 1.58 -10.18
C ILE A 35 -5.08 2.37 -11.23
N PHE A 36 -5.18 3.69 -11.20
CA PHE A 36 -4.43 4.59 -12.06
C PHE A 36 -2.93 4.35 -11.87
N ALA A 37 -2.45 4.36 -10.63
CA ALA A 37 -1.05 4.07 -10.32
C ALA A 37 -0.63 2.67 -10.83
N SER A 38 -1.50 1.67 -10.63
CA SER A 38 -1.25 0.30 -11.07
C SER A 38 -1.23 0.11 -12.59
N TYR A 39 -2.02 0.87 -13.33
CA TYR A 39 -2.09 0.79 -14.79
C TYR A 39 -0.98 1.61 -15.46
N TYR A 40 -0.82 2.87 -15.05
CA TYR A 40 0.04 3.81 -15.75
C TYR A 40 1.51 3.50 -15.59
N LEU A 41 1.94 3.03 -14.43
CA LEU A 41 3.37 2.83 -14.19
C LEU A 41 3.98 1.70 -15.06
N PRO A 42 3.36 0.50 -15.17
CA PRO A 42 3.75 -0.50 -16.16
C PRO A 42 3.66 0.00 -17.60
N THR A 43 2.62 0.76 -17.92
CA THR A 43 2.39 1.27 -19.28
C THR A 43 3.46 2.28 -19.66
N PHE A 44 3.85 3.16 -18.74
CA PHE A 44 4.91 4.13 -18.91
C PHE A 44 6.27 3.44 -19.12
N GLY A 45 6.62 2.47 -18.29
CA GLY A 45 7.84 1.67 -18.47
C GLY A 45 7.87 0.96 -19.83
N LYS A 46 6.72 0.40 -20.24
CA LYS A 46 6.57 -0.26 -21.54
C LYS A 46 6.77 0.71 -22.71
N MET A 47 6.12 1.88 -22.67
CA MET A 47 6.28 2.91 -23.71
C MET A 47 7.76 3.33 -23.83
N PHE A 48 8.43 3.51 -22.70
CA PHE A 48 9.83 3.89 -22.64
C PHE A 48 10.75 2.79 -23.23
N ALA A 49 10.44 1.52 -23.00
CA ALA A 49 11.17 0.38 -23.58
C ALA A 49 11.01 0.25 -25.11
N TYR A 50 9.88 0.68 -25.67
CA TYR A 50 9.61 0.57 -27.10
C TYR A 50 9.93 1.84 -27.89
N SER A 51 10.21 2.97 -27.23
CA SER A 51 10.54 4.24 -27.89
C SER A 51 11.97 4.32 -28.44
N ASN A 52 12.61 3.19 -28.77
CA ASN A 52 13.98 3.08 -29.32
C ASN A 52 15.11 3.71 -28.48
N THR A 53 14.88 4.06 -27.21
CA THR A 53 15.98 4.41 -26.30
C THR A 53 16.69 3.12 -25.89
N SER A 54 17.97 2.98 -26.23
CA SER A 54 18.88 1.86 -25.89
C SER A 54 18.99 1.52 -24.39
N PHE A 55 18.33 2.31 -23.54
CA PHE A 55 18.38 2.23 -22.08
C PHE A 55 17.21 1.48 -21.45
N ALA A 56 16.19 1.10 -22.22
CA ALA A 56 15.07 0.34 -21.70
C ALA A 56 15.00 -0.99 -22.44
N ALA A 57 15.26 -2.07 -21.68
CA ALA A 57 15.27 -3.40 -22.24
C ALA A 57 13.83 -3.93 -22.24
N PRO A 58 13.33 -4.46 -23.37
CA PRO A 58 12.07 -5.17 -23.35
C PRO A 58 12.17 -6.31 -22.33
N LEU A 59 11.15 -6.43 -21.50
CA LEU A 59 11.06 -7.52 -20.54
C LEU A 59 11.07 -8.88 -21.27
N SER A 60 11.60 -9.90 -20.60
CA SER A 60 11.52 -11.26 -21.13
C SER A 60 10.05 -11.68 -21.31
N LYS A 61 9.79 -12.65 -22.20
CA LYS A 61 8.44 -13.21 -22.39
C LYS A 61 7.82 -13.66 -21.06
N PHE A 62 8.63 -14.28 -20.20
CA PHE A 62 8.20 -14.68 -18.86
C PHE A 62 7.77 -13.48 -18.02
N GLU A 63 8.59 -12.43 -17.93
CA GLU A 63 8.24 -11.22 -17.19
C GLU A 63 6.97 -10.57 -17.75
N THR A 64 6.77 -10.51 -19.07
CA THR A 64 5.55 -9.93 -19.64
C THR A 64 4.27 -10.68 -19.25
N LEU A 65 4.33 -11.98 -18.97
CA LEU A 65 3.18 -12.76 -18.47
C LEU A 65 2.78 -12.38 -17.05
N LEU A 66 3.68 -11.75 -16.29
CA LEU A 66 3.43 -11.30 -14.92
C LEU A 66 2.62 -9.99 -14.88
N GLN A 67 2.34 -9.35 -16.01
CA GLN A 67 1.54 -8.13 -16.03
C GLN A 67 0.10 -8.41 -15.55
N ILE A 68 -0.43 -7.55 -14.66
CA ILE A 68 -1.84 -7.61 -14.27
C ILE A 68 -2.69 -7.22 -15.48
N PRO A 69 -3.63 -8.08 -15.94
CA PRO A 69 -4.51 -7.73 -17.04
C PRO A 69 -5.39 -6.52 -16.70
N THR A 70 -5.59 -5.61 -17.64
CA THR A 70 -6.40 -4.39 -17.43
C THR A 70 -7.83 -4.72 -17.00
N GLN A 71 -8.40 -5.81 -17.50
CA GLN A 71 -9.73 -6.29 -17.12
C GLN A 71 -9.79 -6.64 -15.63
N VAL A 72 -8.72 -7.20 -15.06
CA VAL A 72 -8.65 -7.51 -13.63
C VAL A 72 -8.64 -6.23 -12.80
N LEU A 73 -7.95 -5.17 -13.25
CA LEU A 73 -7.99 -3.87 -12.58
C LEU A 73 -9.39 -3.26 -12.58
N VAL A 74 -10.13 -3.34 -13.70
CA VAL A 74 -11.53 -2.88 -13.76
C VAL A 74 -12.42 -3.69 -12.82
N LEU A 75 -12.23 -5.01 -12.72
CA LEU A 75 -12.96 -5.83 -11.75
C LEU A 75 -12.65 -5.43 -10.30
N ILE A 76 -11.39 -5.16 -9.98
CA ILE A 76 -10.97 -4.66 -8.66
C ILE A 76 -11.65 -3.33 -8.34
N PHE A 77 -11.79 -2.43 -9.32
CA PHE A 77 -12.53 -1.17 -9.14
C PHE A 77 -13.95 -1.44 -8.66
N LEU A 78 -14.68 -2.27 -9.41
CA LEU A 78 -16.09 -2.55 -9.17
C LEU A 78 -16.29 -3.27 -7.82
N VAL A 79 -15.48 -4.29 -7.55
CA VAL A 79 -15.53 -5.05 -6.29
C VAL A 79 -15.16 -4.15 -5.11
N GLY A 80 -14.14 -3.31 -5.24
CA GLY A 80 -13.77 -2.34 -4.23
C GLY A 80 -14.90 -1.37 -3.93
N TRP A 81 -15.56 -0.85 -4.97
CA TRP A 81 -16.65 0.11 -4.80
C TRP A 81 -17.87 -0.52 -4.10
N ILE A 82 -18.26 -1.74 -4.48
CA ILE A 82 -19.32 -2.49 -3.80
C ILE A 82 -18.96 -2.73 -2.32
N ASN A 83 -17.70 -3.07 -2.03
CA ASN A 83 -17.24 -3.24 -0.65
C ASN A 83 -17.33 -1.92 0.15
N TYR A 84 -17.06 -0.77 -0.45
CA TYR A 84 -17.23 0.52 0.22
C TYR A 84 -18.68 0.85 0.57
N PHE A 85 -19.65 0.45 -0.27
CA PHE A 85 -21.06 0.52 0.11
C PHE A 85 -21.35 -0.34 1.35
N ARG A 86 -20.85 -1.58 1.41
CA ARG A 86 -20.97 -2.44 2.60
C ARG A 86 -20.35 -1.78 3.83
N ILE A 87 -19.12 -1.27 3.73
CA ILE A 87 -18.40 -0.59 4.81
C ILE A 87 -19.18 0.61 5.35
N TYR A 88 -19.83 1.38 4.47
CA TYR A 88 -20.67 2.48 4.90
C TYR A 88 -21.83 2.05 5.80
N PHE A 89 -22.56 1.02 5.42
CA PHE A 89 -23.66 0.53 6.27
C PHE A 89 -23.14 0.06 7.63
N ILE A 90 -21.97 -0.58 7.66
CA ILE A 90 -21.29 -0.96 8.91
C ILE A 90 -20.95 0.28 9.74
N SER A 91 -20.43 1.35 9.13
CA SER A 91 -20.02 2.58 9.85
C SER A 91 -21.16 3.28 10.61
N ARG A 92 -22.42 3.04 10.22
CA ARG A 92 -23.60 3.58 10.91
C ARG A 92 -24.01 2.79 12.15
N ASN A 93 -23.47 1.57 12.31
CA ASN A 93 -23.81 0.63 13.36
C ASN A 93 -22.63 0.28 14.27
N ASP A 94 -21.41 0.29 13.73
CA ASP A 94 -20.16 -0.04 14.42
C ASP A 94 -18.99 0.65 13.70
N ARG A 95 -18.55 1.80 14.24
CA ARG A 95 -17.48 2.60 13.63
C ARG A 95 -16.11 1.89 13.65
N PRO A 96 -15.65 1.30 14.78
CA PRO A 96 -14.40 0.55 14.80
C PRO A 96 -14.37 -0.62 13.80
N LYS A 97 -15.47 -1.37 13.65
CA LYS A 97 -15.58 -2.44 12.65
C LYS A 97 -15.46 -1.92 11.22
N ALA A 98 -16.13 -0.81 10.91
CA ALA A 98 -16.08 -0.23 9.58
C ALA A 98 -14.67 0.26 9.20
N TYR A 99 -13.96 0.83 10.18
CA TYR A 99 -12.57 1.24 9.99
C TYR A 99 -11.64 0.05 9.75
N LEU A 100 -11.83 -1.07 10.48
CA LEU A 100 -11.07 -2.30 10.28
C LEU A 100 -11.23 -2.86 8.86
N GLU A 101 -12.46 -2.92 8.35
CA GLU A 101 -12.73 -3.39 6.98
C GLU A 101 -12.13 -2.43 5.94
N ASN A 102 -12.15 -1.12 6.18
CA ASN A 102 -11.47 -0.15 5.31
C ASN A 102 -9.95 -0.34 5.28
N LEU A 103 -9.31 -0.59 6.44
CA LEU A 103 -7.87 -0.89 6.49
C LEU A 103 -7.52 -2.13 5.66
N LEU A 104 -8.39 -3.15 5.67
CA LEU A 104 -8.21 -4.36 4.87
C LEU A 104 -8.28 -4.03 3.37
N VAL A 105 -9.32 -3.31 2.93
CA VAL A 105 -9.47 -2.90 1.52
C VAL A 105 -8.28 -2.05 1.06
N LEU A 106 -7.86 -1.07 1.88
CA LEU A 106 -6.71 -0.22 1.61
C LEU A 106 -5.40 -1.02 1.49
N SER A 107 -5.23 -2.05 2.33
CA SER A 107 -4.07 -2.95 2.28
C SER A 107 -4.03 -3.74 0.97
N ILE A 108 -5.17 -4.28 0.52
CA ILE A 108 -5.26 -5.01 -0.74
C ILE A 108 -4.92 -4.09 -1.92
N LEU A 109 -5.53 -2.90 -1.99
CA LEU A 109 -5.27 -1.92 -3.05
C LEU A 109 -3.80 -1.46 -3.06
N SER A 110 -3.22 -1.23 -1.88
CA SER A 110 -1.80 -0.90 -1.73
C SER A 110 -0.90 -2.04 -2.23
N GLY A 111 -1.32 -3.30 -2.08
CA GLY A 111 -0.56 -4.46 -2.55
C GLY A 111 -0.51 -4.55 -4.07
N ILE A 112 -1.62 -4.21 -4.73
CA ILE A 112 -1.71 -4.15 -6.19
C ILE A 112 -0.81 -3.01 -6.72
N VAL A 113 -0.82 -1.85 -6.07
CA VAL A 113 0.09 -0.75 -6.41
C VAL A 113 1.54 -1.16 -6.19
N TYR A 114 1.86 -1.76 -5.04
CA TYR A 114 3.21 -2.22 -4.73
C TYR A 114 3.77 -3.13 -5.83
N TYR A 115 3.00 -4.15 -6.22
CA TYR A 115 3.35 -5.05 -7.30
C TYR A 115 3.56 -4.32 -8.63
N SER A 116 2.63 -3.44 -8.97
CA SER A 116 2.66 -2.70 -10.24
C SER A 116 3.87 -1.76 -10.33
N PHE A 117 4.31 -1.19 -9.20
CA PHE A 117 5.55 -0.43 -9.12
C PHE A 117 6.77 -1.29 -9.39
N ILE A 118 6.87 -2.45 -8.74
CA ILE A 118 8.01 -3.34 -8.95
C ILE A 118 8.06 -3.83 -10.38
N PHE A 119 6.91 -4.22 -10.95
CA PHE A 119 6.80 -4.64 -12.33
C PHE A 119 7.16 -3.53 -13.31
N GLY A 120 6.55 -2.35 -13.19
CA GLY A 120 6.77 -1.22 -14.11
C GLY A 120 8.19 -0.67 -14.05
N LEU A 121 8.83 -0.70 -12.89
CA LEU A 121 10.21 -0.26 -12.75
C LEU A 121 11.23 -1.22 -13.39
N GLN A 122 10.87 -2.49 -13.63
CA GLN A 122 11.77 -3.43 -14.29
C GLN A 122 12.15 -3.00 -15.73
N TYR A 123 11.29 -2.25 -16.41
CA TYR A 123 11.59 -1.74 -17.76
C TYR A 123 12.79 -0.79 -17.79
N PHE A 124 13.11 -0.14 -16.66
CA PHE A 124 14.25 0.77 -16.55
C PHE A 124 15.54 0.09 -16.05
N VAL A 125 15.47 -1.23 -15.80
CA VAL A 125 16.60 -2.02 -15.31
C VAL A 125 17.15 -2.83 -16.49
N THR A 126 18.16 -2.29 -17.15
CA THR A 126 18.79 -2.89 -18.35
C THR A 126 19.44 -4.25 -18.06
N ILE A 127 20.13 -4.36 -16.92
CA ILE A 127 20.88 -5.55 -16.52
C ILE A 127 19.93 -6.64 -16.00
N VAL A 128 19.85 -7.75 -16.73
CA VAL A 128 19.00 -8.93 -16.40
C VAL A 128 19.26 -9.43 -14.99
N PHE A 129 20.54 -9.55 -14.60
CA PHE A 129 20.92 -10.01 -13.25
C PHE A 129 20.31 -9.13 -12.15
N LEU A 130 20.29 -7.81 -12.33
CA LEU A 130 19.72 -6.88 -11.35
C LEU A 130 18.19 -6.99 -11.29
N ARG A 131 17.51 -7.26 -12.40
CA ARG A 131 16.07 -7.57 -12.39
C ARG A 131 15.75 -8.80 -11.54
N ILE A 132 16.53 -9.87 -11.69
CA ILE A 132 16.39 -11.09 -10.88
C ILE A 132 16.58 -10.78 -9.40
N VAL A 133 17.61 -10.00 -9.05
CA VAL A 133 17.86 -9.57 -7.67
C VAL A 133 16.67 -8.76 -7.13
N TYR A 134 16.13 -7.82 -7.89
CA TYR A 134 14.96 -7.02 -7.46
C TYR A 134 13.71 -7.86 -7.26
N TRP A 135 13.43 -8.81 -8.15
CA TRP A 135 12.35 -9.78 -7.94
C TRP A 135 12.57 -10.61 -6.68
N GLY A 136 13.80 -11.07 -6.42
CA GLY A 136 14.14 -11.82 -5.22
C GLY A 136 13.91 -11.02 -3.93
N ILE A 137 14.37 -9.77 -3.89
CA ILE A 137 14.15 -8.88 -2.74
C ILE A 137 12.65 -8.57 -2.57
N PHE A 138 11.93 -8.35 -3.67
CA PHE A 138 10.48 -8.16 -3.65
C PHE A 138 9.75 -9.37 -3.05
N VAL A 139 10.04 -10.59 -3.51
CA VAL A 139 9.46 -11.82 -2.95
C VAL A 139 9.82 -11.96 -1.47
N GLY A 140 11.08 -11.71 -1.09
CA GLY A 140 11.50 -11.69 0.31
C GLY A 140 10.71 -10.71 1.18
N SER A 141 10.37 -9.53 0.63
CA SER A 141 9.51 -8.56 1.32
C SER A 141 8.08 -9.07 1.53
N LEU A 142 7.51 -9.77 0.55
CA LEU A 142 6.17 -10.36 0.68
C LEU A 142 6.16 -11.46 1.74
N VAL A 143 7.18 -12.32 1.75
CA VAL A 143 7.33 -13.36 2.80
C VAL A 143 7.45 -12.71 4.17
N TYR A 144 8.20 -11.61 4.30
CA TYR A 144 8.28 -10.88 5.56
C TYR A 144 6.93 -10.26 5.97
N ILE A 145 6.18 -9.66 5.04
CA ILE A 145 4.83 -9.14 5.32
C ILE A 145 3.91 -10.28 5.78
N LEU A 146 3.97 -11.46 5.15
CA LEU A 146 3.22 -12.64 5.59
C LEU A 146 3.66 -13.12 6.99
N PHE A 147 4.97 -13.13 7.25
CA PHE A 147 5.50 -13.44 8.58
C PHE A 147 4.99 -12.45 9.63
N LEU A 148 4.91 -11.16 9.31
CA LEU A 148 4.28 -10.16 10.19
C LEU A 148 2.80 -10.45 10.38
N ILE A 149 2.05 -10.88 9.36
CA ILE A 149 0.63 -11.23 9.56
C ILE A 149 0.49 -12.36 10.60
N VAL A 150 1.34 -13.39 10.52
CA VAL A 150 1.30 -14.58 11.38
C VAL A 150 1.88 -14.32 12.77
N SER A 151 3.04 -13.66 12.86
CA SER A 151 3.75 -13.44 14.10
C SER A 151 3.21 -12.19 14.78
N SER A 152 2.48 -12.34 15.88
CA SER A 152 1.93 -11.23 16.70
C SER A 152 2.98 -10.23 17.21
N LYS A 153 4.27 -10.52 17.04
CA LYS A 153 5.38 -9.62 17.33
C LYS A 153 5.40 -8.43 16.37
N ASN A 154 5.76 -7.28 16.90
CA ASN A 154 5.75 -6.01 16.19
C ASN A 154 7.14 -5.38 16.22
N ASP A 155 8.15 -6.15 15.82
CA ASP A 155 9.52 -5.67 15.79
C ASP A 155 9.76 -4.89 14.50
N ALA A 156 9.65 -3.57 14.60
CA ALA A 156 9.88 -2.63 13.50
C ALA A 156 11.27 -2.77 12.86
N ASN A 157 12.26 -3.24 13.62
CA ASN A 157 13.64 -3.34 13.19
C ASN A 157 13.98 -4.64 12.44
N ASN A 158 13.12 -5.66 12.48
CA ASN A 158 13.55 -7.01 12.06
C ASN A 158 13.80 -7.15 10.55
N PHE A 159 13.04 -6.50 9.66
CA PHE A 159 13.31 -6.62 8.22
C PHE A 159 14.48 -5.77 7.72
N ILE A 160 14.53 -4.51 8.14
CA ILE A 160 15.64 -3.60 7.80
C ILE A 160 16.97 -4.18 8.32
N ASN A 161 16.95 -4.78 9.51
CA ASN A 161 18.11 -5.48 10.06
C ASN A 161 18.35 -6.84 9.38
N ALA A 162 17.31 -7.61 9.04
CA ALA A 162 17.45 -8.91 8.37
C ALA A 162 18.05 -8.79 6.96
N ILE A 163 17.63 -7.80 6.17
CA ILE A 163 18.25 -7.52 4.86
C ILE A 163 19.54 -6.70 5.02
N GLN A 164 19.93 -6.36 6.26
CA GLN A 164 21.13 -5.60 6.56
C GLN A 164 21.21 -4.35 5.66
N VAL A 165 20.15 -3.52 5.66
CA VAL A 165 20.02 -2.37 4.76
C VAL A 165 21.28 -1.49 4.79
N ASN A 166 21.94 -1.36 5.94
CA ASN A 166 23.22 -0.66 6.08
C ASN A 166 24.36 -1.23 5.21
N LYS A 167 24.35 -2.53 4.92
CA LYS A 167 25.26 -3.17 3.95
C LYS A 167 24.79 -2.94 2.52
N LEU A 168 23.49 -3.02 2.24
CA LEU A 168 22.95 -2.74 0.90
C LEU A 168 23.22 -1.30 0.45
N ILE A 169 23.06 -0.33 1.36
CA ILE A 169 23.33 1.09 1.09
C ILE A 169 24.77 1.30 0.60
N LYS A 170 25.73 0.49 1.05
CA LYS A 170 27.13 0.59 0.57
C LYS A 170 27.30 0.20 -0.89
N TYR A 171 26.46 -0.69 -1.41
CA TYR A 171 26.51 -1.16 -2.79
C TYR A 171 25.66 -0.29 -3.74
N ILE A 172 24.72 0.51 -3.22
CA ILE A 172 23.88 1.41 -4.03
C ILE A 172 24.73 2.38 -4.88
N PRO A 173 25.75 3.10 -4.35
CA PRO A 173 26.59 3.97 -5.14
C PRO A 173 27.34 3.22 -6.25
N PHE A 174 27.80 1.99 -5.99
CA PHE A 174 28.50 1.19 -6.99
C PHE A 174 27.56 0.80 -8.14
N VAL A 175 26.37 0.27 -7.82
CA VAL A 175 25.35 -0.07 -8.84
C VAL A 175 24.95 1.17 -9.65
N TYR A 176 24.81 2.31 -8.97
CA TYR A 176 24.53 3.58 -9.62
C TYR A 176 25.63 4.01 -10.60
N LEU A 177 26.89 3.99 -10.17
CA LEU A 177 28.03 4.39 -11.01
C LEU A 177 28.21 3.48 -12.21
N VAL A 178 28.03 2.16 -12.04
CA VAL A 178 28.05 1.20 -13.15
C VAL A 178 26.95 1.54 -14.15
N ASN A 179 25.73 1.77 -13.68
CA ASN A 179 24.61 2.12 -14.56
C ASN A 179 24.82 3.48 -15.24
N LEU A 180 25.37 4.46 -14.51
CA LEU A 180 25.73 5.77 -15.04
C LEU A 180 26.74 5.65 -16.18
N GLY A 181 27.81 4.85 -15.99
CA GLY A 181 28.77 4.56 -17.06
C GLY A 181 28.11 3.95 -18.30
N LEU A 182 27.23 2.97 -18.12
CA LEU A 182 26.47 2.37 -19.23
C LEU A 182 25.56 3.40 -19.93
N THR A 183 24.97 4.32 -19.17
CA THR A 183 24.11 5.40 -19.69
C THR A 183 24.92 6.37 -20.55
N PHE A 184 26.13 6.73 -20.11
CA PHE A 184 26.98 7.64 -20.86
C PHE A 184 27.53 7.03 -22.16
N ILE A 185 27.82 5.72 -22.15
CA ILE A 185 28.39 5.01 -23.30
C ILE A 185 27.32 4.65 -24.33
N GLY A 186 26.15 4.20 -23.89
CA GLY A 186 25.19 3.53 -24.77
C GLY A 186 23.84 4.21 -24.92
N ALA A 187 23.46 5.17 -24.07
CA ALA A 187 22.13 5.78 -24.12
C ALA A 187 22.05 6.94 -25.12
N ASP A 188 21.12 6.83 -26.06
CA ASP A 188 20.72 7.91 -26.97
C ASP A 188 19.75 8.87 -26.26
N ILE A 189 20.24 9.46 -25.16
CA ILE A 189 19.48 10.39 -24.32
C ILE A 189 20.21 11.72 -24.32
N ASP A 190 19.55 12.74 -24.84
CA ASP A 190 20.07 14.10 -24.83
C ASP A 190 20.00 14.72 -23.44
N GLY A 191 21.04 15.46 -23.09
CA GLY A 191 21.12 16.20 -21.84
C GLY A 191 21.76 15.41 -20.69
N LEU A 192 22.75 16.04 -20.07
CA LEU A 192 23.48 15.50 -18.92
C LEU A 192 22.54 15.13 -17.77
N VAL A 193 21.59 16.03 -17.45
CA VAL A 193 20.61 15.83 -16.37
C VAL A 193 19.77 14.58 -16.59
N ALA A 194 19.28 14.34 -17.81
CA ALA A 194 18.46 13.17 -18.12
C ALA A 194 19.23 11.86 -17.92
N LYS A 195 20.53 11.82 -18.27
CA LYS A 195 21.40 10.66 -18.02
C LYS A 195 21.52 10.37 -16.51
N PHE A 196 21.76 11.38 -15.67
CA PHE A 196 21.84 11.21 -14.21
C PHE A 196 20.53 10.69 -13.60
N PHE A 197 19.38 11.24 -14.02
CA PHE A 197 18.06 10.80 -13.55
C PHE A 197 17.76 9.36 -13.96
N MET A 198 18.06 8.99 -15.20
CA MET A 198 17.83 7.63 -15.71
C MET A 198 18.73 6.60 -15.02
N SER A 199 19.96 6.94 -14.70
CA SER A 199 20.79 6.03 -13.91
C SER A 199 20.23 5.84 -12.50
N ALA A 200 19.56 6.86 -11.94
CA ALA A 200 19.01 6.83 -10.59
C ALA A 200 17.70 6.04 -10.52
N ILE A 201 16.88 6.07 -11.57
CA ILE A 201 15.58 5.39 -11.60
C ILE A 201 15.72 3.87 -11.43
N MET A 202 16.85 3.29 -11.83
CA MET A 202 17.18 1.89 -11.62
C MET A 202 17.19 1.50 -10.13
N LEU A 203 17.47 2.44 -9.23
CA LEU A 203 17.46 2.23 -7.79
C LEU A 203 16.05 2.30 -7.19
N ALA A 204 15.07 2.84 -7.92
CA ALA A 204 13.71 3.03 -7.44
C ALA A 204 13.06 1.75 -6.86
N PRO A 205 13.24 0.54 -7.44
CA PRO A 205 12.69 -0.69 -6.84
C PRO A 205 13.07 -0.88 -5.37
N ILE A 206 14.31 -0.54 -4.97
CA ILE A 206 14.77 -0.68 -3.58
C ILE A 206 13.97 0.25 -2.67
N PHE A 207 13.82 1.53 -3.07
CA PHE A 207 13.07 2.51 -2.30
C PHE A 207 11.59 2.14 -2.18
N ILE A 208 10.99 1.64 -3.27
CA ILE A 208 9.61 1.13 -3.29
C ILE A 208 9.45 -0.05 -2.32
N ILE A 209 10.37 -1.01 -2.33
CA ILE A 209 10.31 -2.16 -1.41
C ILE A 209 10.35 -1.70 0.04
N ILE A 210 11.25 -0.79 0.39
CA ILE A 210 11.38 -0.24 1.75
C ILE A 210 10.11 0.52 2.15
N PHE A 211 9.62 1.38 1.26
CA PHE A 211 8.41 2.18 1.50
C PHE A 211 7.19 1.28 1.76
N PHE A 212 6.89 0.35 0.85
CA PHE A 212 5.72 -0.52 0.98
C PHE A 212 5.84 -1.49 2.14
N THR A 213 7.03 -2.02 2.43
CA THR A 213 7.21 -2.88 3.61
C THR A 213 6.91 -2.13 4.91
N ASN A 214 7.37 -0.87 5.02
CA ASN A 214 7.05 -0.02 6.17
C ASN A 214 5.56 0.35 6.22
N TRP A 215 4.95 0.66 5.07
CA TRP A 215 3.52 0.93 4.96
C TRP A 215 2.69 -0.26 5.47
N PHE A 216 2.93 -1.46 4.95
CA PHE A 216 2.23 -2.67 5.39
C PHE A 216 2.45 -2.97 6.87
N ARG A 217 3.66 -2.80 7.38
CA ARG A 217 3.93 -2.96 8.82
C ARG A 217 3.08 -2.02 9.67
N THR A 218 3.04 -0.74 9.33
CA THR A 218 2.26 0.26 10.07
C THR A 218 0.76 -0.04 10.00
N THR A 219 0.27 -0.41 8.82
CA THR A 219 -1.14 -0.78 8.62
C THR A 219 -1.52 -2.05 9.40
N LEU A 220 -0.64 -3.07 9.44
CA LEU A 220 -0.84 -4.28 10.24
C LEU A 220 -0.85 -3.98 11.75
N HIS A 221 0.03 -3.09 12.21
CA HIS A 221 0.03 -2.64 13.61
C HIS A 221 -1.29 -1.96 13.97
N GLN A 222 -1.76 -1.04 13.13
CA GLN A 222 -3.07 -0.41 13.31
C GLN A 222 -4.18 -1.46 13.32
N TYR A 223 -4.19 -2.38 12.36
CA TYR A 223 -5.18 -3.45 12.25
C TYR A 223 -5.28 -4.28 13.55
N ARG A 224 -4.15 -4.64 14.16
CA ARG A 224 -4.11 -5.39 15.42
C ARG A 224 -4.70 -4.60 16.58
N ILE A 225 -4.34 -3.33 16.71
CA ILE A 225 -4.89 -2.45 17.76
C ILE A 225 -6.40 -2.31 17.59
N VAL A 226 -6.88 -2.05 16.37
CA VAL A 226 -8.32 -1.94 16.11
C VAL A 226 -9.03 -3.27 16.38
N THR A 227 -8.41 -4.40 16.04
CA THR A 227 -8.95 -5.74 16.35
C THR A 227 -9.04 -5.98 17.85
N GLU A 228 -8.05 -5.53 18.63
CA GLU A 228 -8.08 -5.62 20.09
C GLU A 228 -9.21 -4.76 20.68
N ILE A 229 -9.36 -3.52 20.18
CA ILE A 229 -10.45 -2.62 20.57
C ILE A 229 -11.81 -3.23 20.20
N GLN A 230 -11.91 -3.86 19.03
CA GLN A 230 -13.12 -4.51 18.56
C GLN A 230 -13.54 -5.70 19.44
N LYS A 231 -12.60 -6.39 20.10
CA LYS A 231 -12.91 -7.48 21.04
C LYS A 231 -13.47 -6.95 22.36
N ASN A 232 -12.94 -5.83 22.87
CA ASN A 232 -13.28 -5.26 24.17
C ASN A 232 -13.90 -3.85 24.05
N GLN A 233 -14.88 -3.69 23.16
CA GLN A 233 -15.39 -2.37 22.78
C GLN A 233 -15.94 -1.54 23.95
N GLU A 234 -16.66 -2.17 24.88
CA GLU A 234 -17.33 -1.43 25.98
C GLU A 234 -16.30 -0.88 26.97
N TYR A 235 -15.28 -1.67 27.27
CA TYR A 235 -14.15 -1.24 28.10
C TYR A 235 -13.46 -0.02 27.49
N TYR A 236 -13.06 -0.09 26.22
CA TYR A 236 -12.35 1.02 25.56
C TYR A 236 -13.25 2.23 25.30
N ARG A 237 -14.55 2.05 25.10
CA ARG A 237 -15.50 3.16 25.00
C ARG A 237 -15.55 3.95 26.31
N GLN A 238 -15.64 3.26 27.45
CA GLN A 238 -15.70 3.87 28.78
C GLN A 238 -14.36 4.49 29.18
N GLU A 239 -13.26 3.75 29.00
CA GLU A 239 -11.90 4.20 29.32
C GLU A 239 -11.53 5.50 28.60
N PHE A 240 -12.02 5.70 27.37
CA PHE A 240 -11.76 6.89 26.58
C PHE A 240 -12.91 7.91 26.57
N ASP A 241 -13.93 7.73 27.44
CA ASP A 241 -15.05 8.64 27.64
C ASP A 241 -15.86 8.98 26.38
N TYR A 242 -16.12 7.99 25.53
CA TYR A 242 -16.95 8.16 24.34
C TYR A 242 -18.41 7.81 24.60
N SER A 243 -19.35 8.64 24.11
CA SER A 243 -20.78 8.30 24.15
C SER A 243 -21.12 7.09 23.28
N ILE A 244 -22.19 6.37 23.64
CA ILE A 244 -22.70 5.23 22.86
C ILE A 244 -23.01 5.67 21.42
N GLU A 245 -23.54 6.87 21.24
CA GLU A 245 -23.79 7.45 19.91
C GLU A 245 -22.49 7.71 19.14
N ALA A 246 -21.47 8.26 19.79
CA ALA A 246 -20.19 8.56 19.16
C ALA A 246 -19.41 7.29 18.78
N TRP A 247 -19.64 6.17 19.49
CA TRP A 247 -19.00 4.90 19.23
C TRP A 247 -19.75 4.04 18.21
N TYR A 248 -21.02 3.72 18.50
CA TYR A 248 -21.84 2.81 17.70
C TYR A 248 -22.68 3.49 16.63
N GLY A 249 -23.04 4.76 16.83
CA GLY A 249 -23.81 5.53 15.86
C GLY A 249 -25.31 5.42 16.09
N LYS A 250 -26.05 6.42 15.59
CA LYS A 250 -27.50 6.57 15.82
C LYS A 250 -28.34 5.41 15.29
N LYS A 251 -27.84 4.63 14.33
CA LYS A 251 -28.58 3.50 13.75
C LYS A 251 -28.34 2.17 14.47
N SER A 252 -27.34 2.12 15.35
CA SER A 252 -26.96 0.89 16.07
C SER A 252 -28.05 0.40 17.02
N LYS A 253 -28.08 -0.93 17.24
CA LYS A 253 -28.97 -1.57 18.22
C LYS A 253 -28.68 -1.08 19.65
N LYS A 254 -27.40 -1.03 20.04
CA LYS A 254 -26.95 -0.54 21.35
C LYS A 254 -27.40 0.89 21.64
N TYR A 255 -27.32 1.80 20.66
CA TYR A 255 -27.82 3.16 20.84
C TYR A 255 -29.34 3.18 21.08
N LYS A 256 -30.10 2.43 20.29
CA LYS A 256 -31.57 2.34 20.45
C LYS A 256 -31.97 1.72 21.79
N GLU A 257 -31.19 0.77 22.31
CA GLU A 257 -31.40 0.18 23.63
C GLU A 257 -31.08 1.17 24.75
N SER A 258 -29.97 1.90 24.64
CA SER A 258 -29.63 2.95 25.63
C SER A 258 -30.67 4.06 25.71
N LEU A 259 -31.41 4.35 24.63
CA LEU A 259 -32.51 5.30 24.67
C LEU A 259 -33.76 4.77 25.39
N LYS A 260 -33.94 3.44 25.43
CA LYS A 260 -35.08 2.80 26.10
C LYS A 260 -34.83 2.61 27.60
N GLU A 261 -33.57 2.45 28.01
CA GLU A 261 -33.19 2.32 29.43
C GLU A 261 -33.19 3.67 30.17
N ASN A 262 -33.13 4.78 29.43
CA ASN A 262 -33.17 6.15 29.97
C ASN A 262 -34.57 6.80 29.91
N VAL A 263 -35.61 6.02 29.62
CA VAL A 263 -37.04 6.41 29.63
C VAL A 263 -37.76 5.57 30.67
#